data_AF-A0A3L7VSJ5-F1
#
_entry.id   AF-A0A3L7VSJ5-F1
#
_cell.length_a   1.000
_cell.length_b   1.000
_cell.length_c   1.000
_cell.angle_alpha   90.00
_cell.angle_beta   90.00
_cell.angle_gamma   90.00
#
_symmetry.space_group_name_H-M   'P 1'
#
loop_
_entity.id
_entity.type
_entity.pdbx_description
1 polymer ?
#
loop_
_entity_poly.entity_id
_entity_poly.type
_entity_poly.pdbx_seq_one_letter_code
_entity_poly.pdbx_strand_id
1 'polypeptide(L)'
;MIAQQRAAPEEILALTFTDRAAEEMQGRVDRLVPYGYATTPIKTFHAWGDELLRENAHRLGISGELRVLGRAEVVLLLREHLFELGLSRFAPLGDPTRFLGDVAGYISRAKEEGVGADQIDTFATDLCARAETLRSETVDDEKVRRQVSAHADALQRLGEEHGELAAAYRAYRTILARSGLLDFGDQVLLAYELLRD
;
A
#
# COMPACT_ATOMS: atom_id res chain seq x y z
N MET A 1 6.56 -35.33 -0.08
CA MET A 1 5.09 -35.17 -0.06
C MET A 1 4.46 -35.86 -1.27
N ILE A 2 4.68 -35.34 -2.49
CA ILE A 2 4.08 -35.88 -3.73
C ILE A 2 4.46 -37.35 -4.00
N ALA A 3 5.75 -37.68 -4.07
CA ALA A 3 6.21 -39.06 -4.34
C ALA A 3 5.79 -40.09 -3.26
N GLN A 4 5.47 -39.62 -2.06
CA GLN A 4 4.99 -40.44 -0.94
C GLN A 4 3.45 -40.42 -0.82
N GLN A 5 2.75 -39.79 -1.77
CA GLN A 5 1.29 -39.62 -1.78
C GLN A 5 0.73 -38.99 -0.49
N ARG A 6 1.51 -38.10 0.14
CA ARG A 6 1.10 -37.37 1.36
C ARG A 6 0.40 -36.05 1.06
N ALA A 7 0.48 -35.57 -0.18
CA ALA A 7 -0.23 -34.43 -0.72
C ALA A 7 -0.24 -34.53 -2.24
N ALA A 8 -1.34 -34.12 -2.87
CA ALA A 8 -1.41 -33.92 -4.31
C ALA A 8 -0.60 -32.66 -4.70
N PRO A 9 -0.03 -32.61 -5.92
CA PRO A 9 0.73 -31.43 -6.38
C PRO A 9 -0.03 -30.11 -6.25
N GLU A 10 -1.34 -30.12 -6.52
CA GLU A 10 -2.26 -28.98 -6.44
C GLU A 10 -2.54 -28.51 -5.00
N GLU A 11 -2.26 -29.34 -3.99
CA GLU A 11 -2.38 -28.98 -2.57
C GLU A 11 -1.13 -28.25 -2.05
N ILE A 12 -0.12 -28.04 -2.89
CA ILE A 12 1.15 -27.42 -2.50
C ILE A 12 1.29 -26.07 -3.21
N LEU A 13 1.28 -24.98 -2.44
CA LEU A 13 1.63 -23.65 -2.92
C LEU A 13 3.06 -23.29 -2.51
N ALA A 14 3.91 -22.93 -3.48
CA ALA A 14 5.24 -22.40 -3.22
C ALA A 14 5.34 -20.94 -3.67
N LEU A 15 5.77 -20.06 -2.76
CA LEU A 15 5.87 -18.62 -3.00
C LEU A 15 7.33 -18.16 -3.02
N THR A 16 7.64 -17.21 -3.92
CA THR A 16 8.96 -16.58 -4.04
C THR A 16 8.86 -15.06 -4.21
N PHE A 17 10.00 -14.38 -4.13
CA PHE A 17 10.09 -12.93 -4.31
C PHE A 17 10.36 -12.49 -5.76
N THR A 18 10.84 -13.37 -6.63
CA THR A 18 11.22 -13.01 -8.00
C THR A 18 10.74 -14.04 -8.99
N ASP A 19 10.36 -13.60 -10.19
CA ASP A 19 9.91 -14.50 -11.26
C ASP A 19 10.98 -15.51 -11.63
N ARG A 20 12.24 -15.08 -11.66
CA ARG A 20 13.39 -15.98 -11.89
C ARG A 20 13.47 -17.10 -10.86
N ALA A 21 13.24 -16.81 -9.58
CA ALA A 21 13.25 -17.84 -8.54
C ALA A 21 12.06 -18.80 -8.73
N ALA A 22 10.88 -18.29 -9.08
CA ALA A 22 9.73 -19.13 -9.39
C ALA A 22 10.03 -20.06 -10.59
N GLU A 23 10.59 -19.53 -11.68
CA GLU A 23 10.99 -20.28 -12.87
C GLU A 23 12.07 -21.33 -12.59
N GLU A 24 13.12 -20.97 -11.85
CA GLU A 24 14.18 -21.90 -11.47
C GLU A 24 13.66 -23.02 -10.58
N MET A 25 12.73 -22.72 -9.65
CA MET A 25 12.09 -23.75 -8.83
C MET A 25 11.14 -24.63 -9.64
N GLN A 26 10.36 -24.06 -10.56
CA GLN A 26 9.49 -24.83 -11.46
C GLN A 26 10.30 -25.82 -12.28
N GLY A 27 11.39 -25.37 -12.93
CA GLY A 27 12.26 -26.24 -13.71
C GLY A 27 12.93 -27.34 -12.88
N ARG A 28 13.09 -27.16 -11.56
CA ARG A 28 13.56 -28.22 -10.66
C ARG A 28 12.46 -29.22 -10.33
N VAL A 29 11.25 -28.76 -10.05
CA VAL A 29 10.09 -29.64 -9.74
C VAL A 29 9.75 -30.49 -10.95
N ASP A 30 9.72 -29.92 -12.16
CA ASP A 30 9.40 -30.63 -13.40
C ASP A 30 10.38 -31.77 -13.71
N ARG A 31 11.64 -31.66 -13.29
CA ARG A 31 12.64 -32.74 -13.44
C ARG A 31 12.48 -33.86 -12.42
N LEU A 32 11.89 -33.56 -11.27
CA LEU A 32 11.78 -34.48 -10.14
C LEU A 32 10.43 -35.19 -10.07
N VAL A 33 9.38 -34.58 -10.63
CA VAL A 33 8.02 -35.12 -10.63
C VAL A 33 7.72 -35.75 -12.00
N PRO A 34 7.25 -37.01 -12.07
CA PRO A 34 6.94 -37.67 -13.33
C PRO A 34 5.87 -36.94 -14.15
N TYR A 35 5.92 -37.09 -15.48
CA TYR A 35 4.88 -36.58 -16.37
C TYR A 35 3.50 -37.19 -16.04
N GLY A 36 2.45 -36.36 -16.02
CA GLY A 36 1.06 -36.78 -15.78
C GLY A 36 0.44 -36.36 -14.44
N TYR A 37 1.24 -35.75 -13.55
CA TYR A 37 0.74 -35.08 -12.34
C TYR A 37 0.30 -33.65 -12.66
N ALA A 38 -0.71 -33.13 -11.93
CA ALA A 38 -1.04 -31.71 -11.98
C ALA A 38 0.17 -30.85 -11.58
N THR A 39 0.26 -29.61 -12.06
CA THR A 39 1.38 -28.73 -11.77
C THR A 39 1.27 -28.16 -10.37
N THR A 40 2.33 -28.26 -9.57
CA THR A 40 2.44 -27.53 -8.31
C THR A 40 2.44 -26.01 -8.58
N PRO A 41 1.54 -25.22 -7.99
CA PRO A 41 1.56 -23.77 -8.15
C PRO A 41 2.81 -23.18 -7.48
N ILE A 42 3.72 -22.68 -8.31
CA ILE A 42 4.91 -21.92 -7.90
C ILE A 42 4.79 -20.50 -8.43
N LYS A 43 4.65 -19.52 -7.54
CA LYS A 43 4.32 -18.14 -7.92
C LYS A 43 5.15 -17.13 -7.12
N THR A 44 5.18 -15.89 -7.58
CA THR A 44 5.58 -14.78 -6.71
C THR A 44 4.42 -14.40 -5.80
N PHE A 45 4.69 -13.70 -4.69
CA PHE A 45 3.63 -13.17 -3.82
C PHE A 45 2.63 -12.30 -4.60
N HIS A 46 3.11 -11.45 -5.51
CA HIS A 46 2.27 -10.60 -6.35
C HIS A 46 1.43 -11.41 -7.34
N ALA A 47 2.02 -12.40 -8.01
CA ALA A 47 1.28 -13.23 -8.97
C ALA A 47 0.19 -14.09 -8.29
N TRP A 48 0.47 -14.58 -7.08
CA TRP A 48 -0.54 -15.28 -6.28
C TRP A 48 -1.62 -14.33 -5.74
N GLY A 49 -1.22 -13.14 -5.29
CA GLY A 49 -2.15 -12.09 -4.87
C GLY A 49 -3.10 -11.68 -6.00
N ASP A 50 -2.58 -11.44 -7.20
CA ASP A 50 -3.38 -11.12 -8.39
C ASP A 50 -4.43 -12.19 -8.70
N GLU A 51 -4.03 -13.46 -8.68
CA GLU A 51 -4.94 -14.61 -8.87
C GLU A 51 -6.04 -14.62 -7.81
N LEU A 52 -5.67 -14.53 -6.53
CA LEU A 52 -6.61 -14.54 -5.42
C LEU A 52 -7.64 -13.40 -5.53
N LEU A 53 -7.18 -12.19 -5.89
CA LEU A 53 -8.04 -11.03 -6.08
C LEU A 53 -8.98 -11.20 -7.28
N ARG A 54 -8.51 -11.78 -8.39
CA ARG A 54 -9.37 -12.07 -9.56
C ARG A 54 -10.46 -13.08 -9.24
N GLU A 55 -10.12 -14.15 -8.52
CA GLU A 55 -11.10 -15.16 -8.08
C GLU A 55 -12.16 -14.57 -7.14
N ASN A 56 -11.78 -13.55 -6.36
CA ASN A 56 -12.62 -12.93 -5.34
C ASN A 56 -13.09 -11.50 -5.70
N ALA A 57 -12.97 -11.08 -6.96
CA ALA A 57 -13.24 -9.70 -7.39
C ALA A 57 -14.65 -9.22 -7.01
N HIS A 58 -15.62 -10.13 -7.06
CA HIS A 58 -17.01 -9.89 -6.65
C HIS A 58 -17.16 -9.55 -5.17
N ARG A 59 -16.34 -10.13 -4.28
CA ARG A 59 -16.33 -9.83 -2.84
C ARG A 59 -15.72 -8.45 -2.55
N LEU A 60 -14.79 -8.02 -3.39
CA LEU A 60 -14.11 -6.73 -3.28
C LEU A 60 -14.93 -5.58 -3.87
N GLY A 61 -16.13 -5.86 -4.42
CA GLY A 61 -16.99 -4.86 -5.05
C GLY A 61 -16.43 -4.33 -6.38
N ILE A 62 -15.50 -5.05 -7.01
CA ILE A 62 -14.87 -4.62 -8.26
C ILE A 62 -15.68 -5.18 -9.44
N SER A 63 -16.42 -4.31 -10.11
CA SER A 63 -17.20 -4.65 -11.31
C SER A 63 -16.37 -4.41 -12.56
N GLY A 64 -15.63 -5.42 -13.04
CA GLY A 64 -14.90 -5.35 -14.30
C GLY A 64 -13.64 -6.20 -14.34
N GLU A 65 -12.83 -6.01 -15.38
CA GLU A 65 -11.52 -6.64 -15.50
C GLU A 65 -10.50 -5.91 -14.61
N LEU A 66 -9.90 -6.65 -13.66
CA LEU A 66 -8.85 -6.10 -12.80
C LEU A 66 -7.61 -5.78 -13.62
N ARG A 67 -7.16 -4.51 -13.52
CA ARG A 67 -5.92 -4.05 -14.13
C ARG A 67 -4.96 -3.50 -13.10
N VAL A 68 -3.74 -4.04 -13.07
CA VAL A 68 -2.67 -3.58 -12.18
C VAL A 68 -1.90 -2.46 -12.86
N LEU A 69 -1.73 -1.33 -12.17
CA LEU A 69 -1.02 -0.15 -12.64
C LEU A 69 0.47 -0.23 -12.31
N GLY A 70 1.30 0.12 -13.29
CA GLY A 70 2.70 0.42 -13.06
C GLY A 70 2.90 1.76 -12.35
N ARG A 71 4.09 1.98 -11.76
CA ARG A 71 4.41 3.22 -11.03
C ARG A 71 4.15 4.50 -11.84
N ALA A 72 4.49 4.50 -13.13
CA ALA A 72 4.25 5.65 -14.00
C ALA A 72 2.74 5.91 -14.21
N GLU A 73 1.95 4.84 -14.36
CA GLU A 73 0.50 4.94 -14.51
C GLU A 73 -0.18 5.40 -13.21
N VAL A 74 0.32 4.99 -12.04
CA VAL A 74 -0.14 5.52 -10.75
C VAL A 74 0.04 7.03 -10.68
N VAL A 75 1.21 7.55 -11.07
CA VAL A 75 1.45 9.00 -11.07
C VAL A 75 0.56 9.72 -12.07
N LEU A 76 0.29 9.13 -13.23
CA LEU A 76 -0.66 9.68 -14.21
C LEU A 76 -2.09 9.69 -13.65
N LEU A 77 -2.53 8.62 -12.99
CA LEU A 77 -3.84 8.56 -12.35
C LEU A 77 -3.98 9.63 -11.27
N LEU A 78 -2.98 9.80 -10.40
CA LEU A 78 -2.98 10.87 -9.40
C LEU A 78 -3.06 12.25 -10.04
N ARG A 79 -2.40 12.46 -11.18
CA ARG A 79 -2.46 13.71 -11.93
C ARG A 79 -3.83 13.97 -12.53
N GLU A 80 -4.46 12.96 -13.11
CA GLU A 80 -5.81 13.04 -13.68
C GLU A 80 -6.86 13.38 -12.62
N HIS A 81 -6.66 12.88 -11.40
CA HIS A 81 -7.58 13.08 -10.26
C HIS A 81 -7.05 14.09 -9.23
N LEU A 82 -6.15 15.00 -9.61
CA LEU A 82 -5.45 15.89 -8.68
C LEU A 82 -6.38 16.63 -7.70
N PHE A 83 -7.51 17.14 -8.19
CA PHE A 83 -8.46 17.89 -7.38
C PHE A 83 -9.28 17.01 -6.43
N GLU A 84 -9.44 15.73 -6.73
CA GLU A 84 -10.12 14.77 -5.84
C GLU A 84 -9.24 14.32 -4.68
N LEU A 85 -7.91 14.44 -4.81
CA LEU A 85 -6.96 14.07 -3.75
C LEU A 85 -6.97 15.04 -2.55
N GLY A 86 -7.52 16.24 -2.72
CA GLY A 86 -7.59 17.24 -1.65
C GLY A 86 -6.23 17.80 -1.21
N LEU A 87 -5.22 17.71 -2.08
CA LEU A 87 -3.87 18.18 -1.78
C LEU A 87 -3.80 19.72 -1.76
N SER A 88 -3.05 20.25 -0.80
CA SER A 88 -2.73 21.65 -0.60
C SER A 88 -1.22 21.85 -0.47
N ARG A 89 -0.59 21.28 0.57
CA ARG A 89 0.87 21.36 0.76
C ARG A 89 1.62 20.62 -0.34
N PHE A 90 1.06 19.51 -0.80
CA PHE A 90 1.65 18.67 -1.86
C PHE A 90 1.16 19.03 -3.27
N ALA A 91 0.44 20.15 -3.44
CA ALA A 91 0.02 20.67 -4.73
C ALA A 91 0.24 22.20 -4.83
N PRO A 92 1.51 22.67 -4.82
CA PRO A 92 1.81 24.10 -4.80
C PRO A 92 1.35 24.79 -6.09
N LEU A 93 0.88 26.04 -5.99
CA LEU A 93 0.27 26.79 -7.11
C LEU A 93 1.13 26.87 -8.38
N GLY A 94 2.46 26.94 -8.25
CA GLY A 94 3.37 27.04 -9.39
C GLY A 94 3.59 25.73 -10.16
N ASP A 95 3.47 24.60 -9.48
CA ASP A 95 3.54 23.26 -10.08
C ASP A 95 2.76 22.27 -9.20
N PRO A 96 1.43 22.14 -9.44
CA PRO A 96 0.58 21.26 -8.65
C PRO A 96 0.92 19.77 -8.80
N THR A 97 1.75 19.40 -9.77
CA THR A 97 2.12 18.00 -10.05
C THR A 97 3.46 17.60 -9.43
N ARG A 98 4.21 18.57 -8.89
CA ARG A 98 5.58 18.42 -8.40
C ARG A 98 5.77 17.22 -7.48
N PHE A 99 4.84 16.99 -6.56
CA PHE A 99 4.98 16.00 -5.50
C PHE A 99 4.21 14.69 -5.76
N LEU A 100 3.56 14.53 -6.91
CA LEU A 100 2.74 13.33 -7.16
C LEU A 100 3.56 12.03 -7.13
N GLY A 101 4.82 12.08 -7.57
CA GLY A 101 5.74 10.95 -7.47
C GLY A 101 6.08 10.59 -6.02
N ASP A 102 6.21 11.59 -5.15
CA ASP A 102 6.50 11.40 -3.72
C ASP A 102 5.26 10.90 -2.97
N VAL A 103 4.08 11.44 -3.28
CA VAL A 103 2.79 10.98 -2.75
C VAL A 103 2.55 9.51 -3.14
N ALA A 104 2.76 9.15 -4.42
CA ALA A 104 2.67 7.76 -4.87
C ALA A 104 3.66 6.85 -4.11
N GLY A 105 4.90 7.32 -3.91
CA GLY A 105 5.91 6.59 -3.16
C GLY A 105 5.55 6.39 -1.69
N TYR A 106 5.00 7.42 -1.04
CA TYR A 106 4.55 7.36 0.34
C TYR A 106 3.42 6.35 0.52
N ILE A 107 2.41 6.39 -0.36
CA ILE A 107 1.29 5.43 -0.34
C ILE A 107 1.78 4.00 -0.60
N SER A 108 2.68 3.81 -1.58
CA SER A 108 3.26 2.49 -1.87
C SER A 108 3.94 1.89 -0.63
N ARG A 109 4.73 2.69 0.11
CA ARG A 109 5.37 2.21 1.35
C ARG A 109 4.38 1.96 2.47
N ALA A 110 3.35 2.79 2.60
CA ALA A 110 2.27 2.53 3.55
C ALA A 110 1.61 1.17 3.28
N LYS A 111 1.31 0.84 2.02
CA LYS A 111 0.76 -0.46 1.62
C LYS A 111 1.69 -1.62 1.96
N GLU A 112 2.97 -1.51 1.65
CA GLU A 112 3.98 -2.56 1.93
C GLU A 112 4.12 -2.85 3.43
N GLU A 113 4.00 -1.82 4.27
CA GLU A 113 4.06 -1.95 5.73
C GLU A 113 2.70 -2.33 6.35
N GLY A 114 1.65 -2.52 5.54
CA GLY A 114 0.30 -2.81 6.01
C GLY A 114 -0.35 -1.66 6.78
N VAL A 115 0.08 -0.42 6.52
CA VAL A 115 -0.43 0.79 7.17
C VAL A 115 -1.53 1.40 6.31
N GLY A 116 -2.77 1.39 6.82
CA GLY A 116 -3.92 2.01 6.18
C GLY A 116 -4.00 3.52 6.40
N ALA A 117 -4.82 4.19 5.59
CA ALA A 117 -5.03 5.64 5.69
C ALA A 117 -5.58 6.06 7.08
N ASP A 118 -6.43 5.26 7.71
CA ASP A 118 -6.98 5.56 9.04
C ASP A 118 -5.92 5.49 10.14
N GLN A 119 -4.93 4.61 10.00
CA GLN A 119 -3.80 4.56 10.94
C GLN A 119 -2.91 5.79 10.79
N ILE A 120 -2.68 6.26 9.55
CA ILE A 120 -1.93 7.49 9.29
C ILE A 120 -2.67 8.70 9.85
N ASP A 121 -3.99 8.75 9.69
CA ASP A 121 -4.84 9.83 10.21
C ASP A 121 -4.90 9.86 11.75
N THR A 122 -4.93 8.68 12.37
CA THR A 122 -4.82 8.55 13.83
C THR A 122 -3.47 9.08 14.32
N PHE A 123 -2.39 8.72 13.64
CA PHE A 123 -1.04 9.22 13.93
C PHE A 123 -0.95 10.74 13.74
N ALA A 124 -1.51 11.28 12.67
CA ALA A 124 -1.60 12.71 12.41
C ALA A 124 -2.32 13.46 13.55
N THR A 125 -3.44 12.90 14.01
CA THR A 125 -4.22 13.45 15.12
C THR A 125 -3.43 13.45 16.44
N ASP A 126 -2.72 12.36 16.75
CA ASP A 126 -1.84 12.28 17.93
C ASP A 126 -0.75 13.37 17.92
N LEU A 127 -0.10 13.58 16.76
CA LEU A 127 0.91 14.62 16.61
C LEU A 127 0.35 16.02 16.90
N CYS A 128 -0.83 16.33 16.37
CA CYS A 128 -1.51 17.61 16.63
C CYS A 128 -1.88 17.77 18.12
N ALA A 129 -2.41 16.73 18.75
CA ALA A 129 -2.76 16.76 20.18
C ALA A 129 -1.52 16.97 21.07
N ARG A 130 -0.39 16.33 20.73
CA ARG A 130 0.89 16.53 21.41
C ARG A 130 1.44 17.94 21.22
N ALA A 131 1.29 18.51 20.03
CA ALA A 131 1.65 19.90 19.77
C ALA A 131 0.85 20.87 20.64
N GLU A 132 -0.46 20.65 20.77
CA GLU A 132 -1.33 21.46 21.64
C GLU A 132 -0.95 21.32 23.12
N THR A 133 -0.69 20.10 23.56
CA THR A 133 -0.24 19.82 24.94
C THR A 133 1.03 20.61 25.27
N LEU A 134 2.05 20.56 24.39
CA LEU A 134 3.30 21.29 24.59
C LEU A 134 3.11 22.82 24.61
N ARG A 135 2.18 23.35 23.81
CA ARG A 135 1.86 24.81 23.84
C ARG A 135 1.21 25.24 25.15
N SER A 136 0.53 24.32 25.84
CA SER A 136 -0.13 24.58 27.13
C SER A 136 0.82 24.55 28.33
N GLU A 137 2.04 24.04 28.17
CA GLU A 137 3.03 23.94 29.24
C GLU A 137 3.58 25.31 29.64
N THR A 138 3.45 25.67 30.92
CA THR A 138 4.06 26.86 31.48
C THR A 138 5.55 26.62 31.72
N VAL A 139 6.40 27.33 30.97
CA VAL A 139 7.85 27.27 31.09
C VAL A 139 8.40 28.64 31.45
N ASP A 140 9.08 28.73 32.60
CA ASP A 140 9.63 30.00 33.12
C ASP A 140 10.86 30.47 32.35
N ASP A 141 11.73 29.54 31.95
CA ASP A 141 12.95 29.86 31.19
C ASP A 141 12.61 30.21 29.73
N GLU A 142 13.01 31.42 29.30
CA GLU A 142 12.72 31.94 27.96
C GLU A 142 13.32 31.07 26.83
N LYS A 143 14.54 30.55 27.04
CA LYS A 143 15.22 29.70 26.06
C LYS A 143 14.50 28.37 25.92
N VAL A 144 14.09 27.76 27.03
CA VAL A 144 13.33 26.50 27.03
C VAL A 144 11.96 26.74 26.39
N ARG A 145 11.27 27.84 26.72
CA ARG A 145 9.98 28.20 26.11
C ARG A 145 10.07 28.29 24.58
N ARG A 146 11.13 28.91 24.06
CA ARG A 146 11.37 29.00 22.62
C ARG A 146 11.59 27.63 21.97
N GLN A 147 12.32 26.73 22.64
CA GLN A 147 12.53 25.36 22.15
C GLN A 147 11.24 24.55 22.15
N VAL A 148 10.44 24.64 23.20
CA VAL A 148 9.12 23.97 23.31
C VAL A 148 8.18 24.46 22.21
N SER A 149 8.09 25.78 22.00
CA SER A 149 7.28 26.34 20.91
C SER A 149 7.71 25.82 19.54
N ALA A 150 9.02 25.82 19.25
CA ALA A 150 9.52 25.32 17.97
C ALA A 150 9.24 23.82 17.79
N HIS A 151 9.31 23.03 18.86
CA HIS A 151 8.98 21.61 18.83
C HIS A 151 7.48 21.39 18.57
N ALA A 152 6.61 22.14 19.26
CA ALA A 152 5.17 22.09 19.03
C ALA A 152 4.80 22.46 17.58
N ASP A 153 5.43 23.49 17.01
CA ASP A 153 5.18 23.88 15.62
C ASP A 153 5.67 22.83 14.61
N ALA A 154 6.75 22.12 14.92
CA ALA A 154 7.20 21.00 14.11
C ALA A 154 6.22 19.81 14.16
N LEU A 155 5.72 19.46 15.36
CA LEU A 155 4.72 18.40 15.51
C LEU A 155 3.40 18.75 14.82
N GLN A 156 2.92 19.98 14.99
CA GLN A 156 1.72 20.48 14.31
C GLN A 156 1.85 20.34 12.80
N ARG A 157 2.98 20.79 12.24
CA ARG A 157 3.25 20.70 10.80
C ARG A 157 3.26 19.26 10.31
N LEU A 158 3.94 18.37 11.05
CA LEU A 158 4.03 16.96 10.69
C LEU A 158 2.65 16.28 10.76
N GLY A 159 1.84 16.62 11.76
CA GLY A 159 0.46 16.15 11.88
C GLY A 159 -0.40 16.60 10.71
N GLU A 160 -0.35 17.88 10.33
CA GLU A 160 -1.06 18.41 9.16
C GLU A 160 -0.63 17.74 7.85
N GLU A 161 0.68 17.51 7.66
CA GLU A 161 1.23 16.84 6.47
C GLU A 161 0.74 15.38 6.38
N HIS A 162 0.78 14.62 7.47
CA HIS A 162 0.28 13.24 7.48
C HIS A 162 -1.24 13.16 7.34
N GLY A 163 -2.00 14.10 7.91
CA GLY A 163 -3.45 14.17 7.73
C GLY A 163 -3.84 14.41 6.27
N GLU A 164 -3.12 15.31 5.58
CA GLU A 164 -3.30 15.55 4.14
C GLU A 164 -2.98 14.29 3.32
N LEU A 165 -1.87 13.61 3.62
CA LEU A 165 -1.49 12.36 2.95
C LEU A 165 -2.48 11.21 3.23
N ALA A 166 -3.04 11.13 4.43
CA ALA A 166 -4.08 10.16 4.77
C ALA A 166 -5.34 10.39 3.95
N ALA A 167 -5.80 11.64 3.83
CA ALA A 167 -6.94 12.00 3.00
C ALA A 167 -6.69 11.66 1.52
N ALA A 168 -5.50 11.99 0.98
CA ALA A 168 -5.12 11.65 -0.38
C ALA A 168 -5.06 10.14 -0.60
N TYR A 169 -4.57 9.36 0.37
CA TYR A 169 -4.56 7.90 0.29
C TYR A 169 -5.99 7.32 0.28
N ARG A 170 -6.91 7.83 1.11
CA ARG A 170 -8.33 7.42 1.05
C ARG A 170 -8.93 7.70 -0.33
N ALA A 171 -8.75 8.92 -0.84
CA ALA A 171 -9.22 9.30 -2.17
C ALA A 171 -8.63 8.39 -3.26
N TYR A 172 -7.33 8.11 -3.19
CA TYR A 172 -6.66 7.19 -4.12
C TYR A 172 -7.24 5.78 -4.09
N ARG A 173 -7.48 5.18 -2.91
CA ARG A 173 -8.15 3.86 -2.81
C ARG A 173 -9.55 3.88 -3.43
N THR A 174 -10.32 4.95 -3.21
CA THR A 174 -11.64 5.11 -3.82
C THR A 174 -11.56 5.22 -5.35
N ILE A 175 -10.59 5.97 -5.88
CA ILE A 175 -10.36 6.11 -7.32
C ILE A 175 -10.00 4.76 -7.95
N LEU A 176 -9.10 3.99 -7.32
CA LEU A 176 -8.74 2.65 -7.78
C LEU A 176 -9.95 1.72 -7.83
N ALA A 177 -10.68 1.62 -6.71
CA ALA A 177 -11.81 0.71 -6.57
C ALA A 177 -12.92 0.98 -7.59
N ARG A 178 -13.32 2.25 -7.76
CA ARG A 178 -14.40 2.61 -8.70
C ARG A 178 -14.00 2.46 -10.18
N SER A 179 -12.70 2.43 -10.48
CA SER A 179 -12.17 2.27 -11.84
C SER A 179 -11.75 0.82 -12.15
N GLY A 180 -11.90 -0.12 -11.21
CA GLY A 180 -11.44 -1.51 -11.39
C GLY A 180 -9.92 -1.64 -11.50
N LEU A 181 -9.18 -0.70 -10.90
CA LEU A 181 -7.73 -0.62 -10.94
C LEU A 181 -7.13 -1.09 -9.61
N LEU A 182 -5.94 -1.66 -9.69
CA LEU A 182 -5.08 -2.02 -8.57
C LEU A 182 -3.69 -1.45 -8.79
N ASP A 183 -2.90 -1.26 -7.74
CA ASP A 183 -1.44 -1.16 -7.88
C ASP A 183 -0.74 -2.42 -7.37
N PHE A 184 0.59 -2.47 -7.49
CA PHE A 184 1.39 -3.60 -7.02
C PHE A 184 1.22 -3.86 -5.52
N GLY A 185 1.08 -2.82 -4.70
CA GLY A 185 0.89 -2.97 -3.25
C GLY A 185 -0.45 -3.61 -2.92
N ASP A 186 -1.50 -3.30 -3.68
CA ASP A 186 -2.83 -3.87 -3.49
C ASP A 186 -2.86 -5.39 -3.68
N GLN A 187 -2.02 -5.94 -4.56
CA GLN A 187 -1.95 -7.39 -4.81
C GLN A 187 -1.65 -8.18 -3.53
N VAL A 188 -0.85 -7.60 -2.63
CA VAL A 188 -0.52 -8.23 -1.34
C VAL A 188 -1.46 -7.74 -0.24
N LEU A 189 -1.71 -6.42 -0.16
CA LEU A 189 -2.52 -5.84 0.91
C LEU A 189 -3.96 -6.32 0.88
N LEU A 190 -4.62 -6.29 -0.28
CA LEU A 190 -6.02 -6.73 -0.39
C LEU A 190 -6.13 -8.25 -0.24
N ALA A 191 -5.11 -9.01 -0.66
CA ALA A 191 -5.06 -10.45 -0.44
C ALA A 191 -5.00 -10.76 1.07
N TYR A 192 -4.19 -10.00 1.82
CA TYR A 192 -4.15 -10.08 3.28
C TYR A 192 -5.50 -9.69 3.92
N GLU A 193 -6.09 -8.56 3.52
CA GLU A 193 -7.40 -8.11 4.01
C GLU A 193 -8.48 -9.19 3.76
N LEU A 194 -8.55 -9.75 2.55
CA LEU A 194 -9.52 -10.77 2.14
C LEU A 194 -9.43 -12.08 2.95
N LEU A 195 -8.22 -12.46 3.38
CA LEU A 195 -7.99 -13.71 4.12
C LEU A 195 -8.14 -13.56 5.63
N ARG A 196 -8.17 -12.33 6.14
CA ARG A 196 -8.34 -12.05 7.57
C ARG A 196 -9.81 -12.06 8.00
N ASP A 197 -10.71 -11.82 7.06
CA ASP A 197 -12.17 -11.82 7.23
C ASP A 197 -12.78 -13.23 7.04
#